data_AF-A0A0N1IHB6-F1
#
_entry.id   AF-A0A0N1IHB6-F1
#
_cell.length_a   1.000
_cell.length_b   1.000
_cell.length_c   1.000
_cell.angle_alpha   90.00
_cell.angle_beta   90.00
_cell.angle_gamma   90.00
#
_symmetry.space_group_name_H-M   'P 1'
#
loop_
_entity.id
_entity.type
_entity.pdbx_description
1 polymer ?
#
loop_
_entity_poly.entity_id
_entity_poly.type
_entity_poly.pdbx_seq_one_letter_code
_entity_poly.pdbx_strand_id
1 'polypeptide(L)'
;MAKMAFQHQAGTAMECLSIPITLQKEAGVDAEGREVMKCGFKIGGGIDQDYRKSPQGYTDNGIYVTEVHEGSPAAKSGLRMHDKILQCNGYDFTMVTHKKAVSYIKVRLSIC
;
A
#
# COMPACT_ATOMS: atom_id res chain seq x y z
N MET A 1 -25.47 -10.28 -9.00
CA MET A 1 -25.47 -9.04 -9.80
C MET A 1 -24.10 -8.39 -9.65
N ALA A 2 -23.19 -8.61 -10.60
CA ALA A 2 -21.81 -8.11 -10.51
C ALA A 2 -21.77 -6.61 -10.78
N LYS A 3 -21.34 -5.81 -9.80
CA LYS A 3 -21.20 -4.36 -9.91
C LYS A 3 -19.92 -4.09 -10.72
N MET A 4 -20.07 -3.84 -12.02
CA MET A 4 -18.96 -3.49 -12.92
C MET A 4 -18.46 -2.08 -12.60
N ALA A 5 -17.46 -1.98 -11.73
CA ALA A 5 -16.89 -0.72 -11.26
C ALA A 5 -15.94 -0.01 -12.26
N PHE A 6 -15.80 -0.51 -13.50
CA PHE A 6 -14.76 -0.06 -14.44
C PHE A 6 -15.26 0.22 -15.86
N GLN A 7 -16.49 0.72 -16.03
CA GLN A 7 -16.91 1.30 -17.31
C GLN A 7 -16.57 2.79 -17.33
N HIS A 8 -15.54 3.17 -18.07
CA HIS A 8 -15.22 4.56 -18.38
C HIS A 8 -15.63 4.86 -19.83
N GLN A 9 -16.36 5.95 -20.05
CA GLN A 9 -16.74 6.40 -21.39
C GLN A 9 -15.60 7.20 -22.02
N ALA A 10 -15.14 6.77 -23.20
CA ALA A 10 -14.12 7.48 -23.97
C ALA A 10 -14.48 8.96 -24.14
N GLY A 11 -13.55 9.86 -23.77
CA GLY A 11 -13.77 11.32 -23.79
C GLY A 11 -14.15 11.93 -22.44
N THR A 12 -14.38 11.11 -21.40
CA THR A 12 -14.56 11.61 -20.04
C THR A 12 -13.18 11.74 -19.38
N ALA A 13 -12.95 12.73 -18.51
CA ALA A 13 -11.74 12.75 -17.71
C ALA A 13 -11.76 11.54 -16.75
N MET A 14 -10.71 10.71 -16.76
CA MET A 14 -10.53 9.72 -15.69
C MET A 14 -10.14 10.49 -14.42
N GLU A 15 -11.02 10.50 -13.42
CA GLU A 15 -10.64 10.93 -12.08
C GLU A 15 -9.71 9.87 -11.49
N CYS A 16 -8.41 10.08 -11.61
CA CYS A 16 -7.45 9.33 -10.82
C CYS A 16 -7.54 9.88 -9.40
N LEU A 17 -8.44 9.31 -8.60
CA LEU A 17 -8.62 9.66 -7.20
C LEU A 17 -7.45 9.11 -6.39
N SER A 18 -6.25 9.67 -6.59
CA SER A 18 -5.14 9.43 -5.67
C SER A 18 -5.47 10.08 -4.34
N ILE A 19 -5.75 9.26 -3.33
CA ILE A 19 -6.09 9.74 -2.00
C ILE A 19 -4.78 9.88 -1.21
N PRO A 20 -4.36 11.11 -0.84
CA PRO A 20 -3.23 11.28 0.06
C PRO A 20 -3.62 10.76 1.46
N ILE A 21 -2.78 9.90 2.03
CA ILE A 21 -2.97 9.36 3.38
C ILE A 21 -1.71 9.66 4.20
N THR A 22 -1.89 10.23 5.39
CA THR A 22 -0.82 10.44 6.36
C THR A 22 -0.85 9.34 7.40
N LEU A 23 0.20 8.53 7.46
CA LEU A 23 0.33 7.45 8.43
C LEU A 23 1.11 7.91 9.65
N GLN A 24 0.54 7.75 10.84
CA GLN A 24 1.29 7.85 12.09
C GLN A 24 1.98 6.52 12.39
N LYS A 25 3.18 6.55 12.97
CA LYS A 25 3.80 5.33 13.51
C LYS A 25 3.48 5.20 14.99
N GLU A 26 3.13 4.01 15.42
CA GLU A 26 3.02 3.66 16.84
C GLU A 26 4.23 2.82 17.26
N ALA A 27 4.75 3.08 18.47
CA ALA A 27 5.78 2.25 19.09
C ALA A 27 5.18 0.88 19.41
N GLY A 28 5.96 -0.17 19.16
CA GLY A 28 5.62 -1.54 19.51
C GLY A 28 6.88 -2.29 19.87
N VAL A 29 6.71 -3.50 20.40
CA VAL A 29 7.81 -4.40 20.73
C VAL A 29 7.76 -5.56 19.73
N ASP A 30 8.90 -5.88 19.12
CA ASP A 30 9.01 -7.07 18.26
C ASP A 30 9.14 -8.36 19.09
N ALA A 31 9.22 -9.51 18.42
CA ALA A 31 9.33 -10.80 19.10
C ALA A 31 10.63 -10.96 19.91
N GLU A 32 11.64 -10.16 19.59
CA GLU A 32 12.94 -10.14 20.27
C GLU A 32 13.02 -9.10 21.39
N GLY A 33 11.91 -8.42 21.72
CA GLY A 33 11.87 -7.43 22.79
C GLY A 33 12.41 -6.05 22.39
N ARG A 34 12.67 -5.79 21.11
CA ARG A 34 13.18 -4.50 20.64
C ARG A 34 12.04 -3.55 20.31
N GLU A 35 12.26 -2.27 20.59
CA GLU A 35 11.31 -1.22 20.23
C GLU A 35 11.35 -0.99 18.71
N VAL A 36 10.19 -1.14 18.07
CA VAL A 36 9.99 -0.97 16.63
C VAL A 36 8.79 -0.07 16.36
N MET A 37 8.93 0.81 15.38
CA MET A 37 7.86 1.71 14.99
C MET A 37 7.06 1.09 13.83
N LYS A 38 5.76 0.83 14.05
CA LYS A 38 4.88 0.12 13.11
C LYS A 38 3.67 0.98 12.69
N CYS A 39 3.21 0.77 11.46
CA CYS A 39 1.97 1.37 10.95
C CYS A 39 0.79 0.37 10.91
N GLY A 40 1.05 -0.94 11.00
CA GLY A 40 0.03 -1.99 11.06
C GLY A 40 -0.64 -2.34 9.72
N PHE A 41 0.13 -2.43 8.64
CA PHE A 41 -0.33 -2.95 7.36
C PHE A 41 0.75 -3.82 6.70
N LYS A 42 0.36 -4.64 5.73
CA LYS A 42 1.27 -5.44 4.88
C LYS A 42 1.15 -5.02 3.44
N ILE A 43 2.24 -5.21 2.70
CA ILE A 43 2.29 -4.97 1.25
C ILE A 43 2.61 -6.26 0.49
N GLY A 44 2.16 -6.32 -0.76
CA GLY A 44 2.45 -7.37 -1.72
C GLY A 44 2.68 -6.80 -3.12
N GLY A 45 3.07 -7.66 -4.05
CA GLY A 45 3.39 -7.27 -5.42
C GLY A 45 4.76 -6.61 -5.54
N GLY A 46 4.98 -5.90 -6.65
CA GLY A 46 6.26 -5.36 -7.08
C GLY A 46 6.40 -5.51 -8.58
N ILE A 47 7.17 -4.64 -9.22
CA ILE A 47 7.40 -4.71 -10.67
C ILE A 47 8.13 -6.00 -11.08
N ASP A 48 8.82 -6.62 -10.13
CA ASP A 48 9.56 -7.88 -10.26
C ASP A 48 8.72 -9.14 -9.98
N GLN A 49 7.43 -8.98 -9.68
CA GLN A 49 6.52 -10.11 -9.41
C GLN A 49 5.45 -10.23 -10.49
N ASP A 50 5.05 -11.46 -10.81
CA ASP A 50 3.94 -11.71 -11.74
C ASP A 50 2.61 -11.52 -11.02
N TYR A 51 1.91 -10.44 -11.34
CA TYR A 51 0.61 -10.10 -10.74
C TYR A 51 -0.43 -11.22 -10.86
N ARG A 52 -0.37 -12.06 -11.91
CA ARG A 52 -1.32 -13.16 -12.12
C ARG A 52 -1.21 -14.27 -11.07
N LYS A 53 -0.08 -14.31 -10.35
CA LYS A 53 0.16 -15.27 -9.25
C LYS A 53 -0.29 -14.72 -7.90
N SER A 54 -0.73 -13.47 -7.83
CA SER A 54 -1.25 -12.91 -6.59
C SER A 54 -2.56 -13.62 -6.20
N PRO A 55 -2.69 -14.11 -4.95
CA PRO A 55 -3.94 -14.69 -4.47
C PRO A 55 -5.08 -13.66 -4.37
N GLN A 56 -4.77 -12.37 -4.46
CA GLN A 56 -5.76 -11.28 -4.45
C GLN A 56 -6.33 -10.96 -5.84
N GLY A 57 -5.79 -11.54 -6.92
CA GLY A 57 -6.33 -11.36 -8.28
C GLY A 57 -6.17 -9.93 -8.83
N TYR A 58 -5.04 -9.28 -8.54
CA TYR A 58 -4.72 -7.97 -9.12
C TYR A 58 -4.67 -8.01 -10.65
N THR A 59 -4.87 -6.87 -11.30
CA THR A 59 -4.95 -6.76 -12.77
C THR A 59 -3.67 -6.22 -13.41
N ASP A 60 -2.74 -5.70 -12.61
CA ASP A 60 -1.46 -5.17 -13.06
C ASP A 60 -0.36 -5.33 -12.00
N ASN A 61 0.87 -4.97 -12.38
CA ASN A 61 2.00 -4.90 -11.45
C ASN A 61 1.97 -3.61 -10.62
N GLY A 62 2.34 -3.73 -9.35
CA GLY A 62 2.51 -2.59 -8.45
C GLY A 62 2.63 -3.04 -7.00
N ILE A 63 2.73 -2.05 -6.11
CA ILE A 63 2.75 -2.27 -4.67
C ILE A 63 1.33 -2.12 -4.13
N TYR A 64 0.81 -3.19 -3.54
CA TYR A 64 -0.56 -3.27 -3.04
C TYR A 64 -0.59 -3.51 -1.54
N VAL A 65 -1.55 -2.91 -0.85
CA VAL A 65 -1.87 -3.24 0.54
C VAL A 65 -2.58 -4.59 0.57
N THR A 66 -1.97 -5.58 1.19
CA THR A 66 -2.51 -6.94 1.28
C THR A 66 -3.21 -7.23 2.60
N GLU A 67 -2.97 -6.40 3.62
CA GLU A 67 -3.59 -6.54 4.93
C GLU A 67 -3.51 -5.20 5.68
N VAL A 68 -4.54 -4.86 6.43
CA VAL A 68 -4.54 -3.72 7.37
C VAL A 68 -5.03 -4.26 8.71
N HIS A 69 -4.23 -4.08 9.76
CA HIS A 69 -4.58 -4.55 11.09
C HIS A 69 -5.62 -3.61 11.70
N GLU A 70 -6.68 -4.16 12.27
CA GLU A 70 -7.71 -3.39 12.95
C GLU A 70 -7.12 -2.60 14.13
N GLY A 71 -7.59 -1.37 14.34
CA GLY A 71 -7.11 -0.47 15.39
C GLY A 71 -5.68 0.07 15.18
N SER A 72 -5.00 -0.30 14.10
CA SER A 72 -3.67 0.21 13.78
C SER A 72 -3.70 1.66 13.26
N PRO A 73 -2.54 2.36 13.24
CA PRO A 73 -2.45 3.67 12.60
C PRO A 73 -2.89 3.67 11.14
N ALA A 74 -2.55 2.62 10.38
CA ALA A 74 -2.99 2.49 8.99
C ALA A 74 -4.51 2.44 8.86
N ALA A 75 -5.19 1.65 9.70
CA ALA A 75 -6.65 1.61 9.73
C ALA A 75 -7.26 2.97 10.09
N LYS A 76 -6.73 3.63 11.13
CA LYS A 76 -7.20 4.96 11.58
C LYS A 76 -7.00 6.06 10.53
N SER A 77 -5.99 5.92 9.68
CA SER A 77 -5.68 6.87 8.60
C SER A 77 -6.53 6.62 7.34
N GLY A 78 -7.35 5.58 7.32
CA GLY A 78 -8.22 5.24 6.20
C GLY A 78 -7.58 4.37 5.11
N LEU A 79 -6.38 3.82 5.34
CA LEU A 79 -5.76 2.87 4.41
C LEU A 79 -6.57 1.56 4.38
N ARG A 80 -6.81 1.02 3.19
CA ARG A 80 -7.63 -0.18 3.00
C ARG A 80 -6.84 -1.28 2.29
N MET A 81 -7.28 -2.51 2.53
CA MET A 81 -6.84 -3.65 1.73
C MET A 81 -7.19 -3.40 0.25
N HIS A 82 -6.30 -3.81 -0.64
CA HIS A 82 -6.33 -3.60 -2.09
C HIS A 82 -6.02 -2.18 -2.57
N ASP A 83 -5.69 -1.24 -1.69
CA ASP A 83 -5.14 0.05 -2.12
C ASP A 83 -3.81 -0.16 -2.85
N LYS A 84 -3.65 0.51 -4.00
CA LYS A 84 -2.40 0.56 -4.76
C LYS A 84 -1.58 1.77 -4.31
N ILE A 85 -0.37 1.53 -3.84
CA ILE A 85 0.54 2.59 -3.41
C ILE A 85 1.25 3.15 -4.64
N LEU A 86 0.90 4.39 -5.00
CA LEU A 86 1.53 5.09 -6.13
C LEU A 86 2.74 5.92 -5.70
N GLN A 87 2.74 6.42 -4.47
CA GLN A 87 3.82 7.24 -3.93
C GLN A 87 3.93 7.05 -2.41
N CYS A 88 5.13 7.13 -1.85
CA CYS A 88 5.36 7.17 -0.41
C CYS A 88 6.43 8.21 -0.08
N ASN A 89 6.08 9.21 0.72
CA ASN A 89 6.97 10.31 1.12
C ASN A 89 7.68 10.96 -0.08
N GLY A 90 6.93 11.27 -1.14
CA GLY A 90 7.45 11.86 -2.38
C GLY A 90 8.19 10.89 -3.32
N TYR A 91 8.51 9.67 -2.89
CA TYR A 91 9.13 8.67 -3.75
C TYR A 91 8.06 7.91 -4.53
N ASP A 92 8.26 7.84 -5.85
CA ASP A 92 7.39 7.11 -6.77
C ASP A 92 7.46 5.59 -6.53
N PHE A 93 6.29 4.96 -6.37
CA PHE A 93 6.12 3.53 -6.13
C PHE A 93 5.59 2.77 -7.35
N THR A 94 5.34 3.43 -8.47
CA THR A 94 4.75 2.81 -9.68
C THR A 94 5.65 1.75 -10.31
N MET A 95 6.98 1.88 -10.18
CA MET A 95 7.99 1.02 -10.82
C MET A 95 8.97 0.42 -9.80
N VAL A 96 8.49 0.09 -8.59
CA VAL A 96 9.35 -0.36 -7.48
C VAL A 96 9.29 -1.87 -7.31
N THR A 97 10.44 -2.49 -7.05
CA THR A 97 10.52 -3.92 -6.71
C THR A 97 9.99 -4.17 -5.31
N HIS A 98 9.48 -5.37 -5.04
CA HIS A 98 8.92 -5.71 -3.73
C HIS A 98 9.91 -5.42 -2.58
N LYS A 99 11.15 -5.91 -2.74
CA LYS A 99 12.21 -5.75 -1.73
C LYS A 99 12.50 -4.27 -1.47
N LYS A 100 12.51 -3.44 -2.51
CA LYS A 100 12.77 -2.00 -2.39
C LYS A 100 11.60 -1.28 -1.70
N ALA A 101 10.37 -1.62 -2.03
CA ALA A 101 9.18 -1.08 -1.36
C ALA A 101 9.17 -1.39 0.15
N VAL A 102 9.44 -2.64 0.51
CA VAL A 102 9.53 -3.07 1.92
C VAL A 102 10.63 -2.31 2.66
N SER A 103 11.82 -2.21 2.06
CA SER A 103 12.94 -1.47 2.63
C SER A 103 12.58 0.01 2.83
N TYR A 104 11.98 0.65 1.82
CA TYR A 104 11.62 2.06 1.87
C TYR A 104 10.60 2.36 2.98
N ILE A 105 9.52 1.58 3.06
CA ILE A 105 8.47 1.75 4.09
C ILE A 105 9.04 1.51 5.50
N LYS A 106 9.90 0.49 5.67
CA LYS A 106 10.52 0.21 6.97
C LYS A 106 11.45 1.34 7.42
N VAL A 107 12.32 1.81 6.52
CA VAL A 107 13.39 2.76 6.85
C VAL A 107 12.91 4.21 6.92
N ARG A 108 12.03 4.66 6.01
CA ARG A 108 11.78 6.09 5.75
C ARG A 108 10.46 6.67 6.26
N LEU A 109 9.70 5.95 7.06
CA LEU A 109 8.50 6.52 7.71
C LEU A 109 8.83 7.21 9.06
N SER A 110 10.10 7.41 9.41
CA SER A 110 10.53 8.10 10.62
C SER A 110 10.73 9.59 10.36
N ILE A 111 9.81 10.40 10.90
CA ILE A 111 9.94 11.84 11.18
C ILE A 111 10.03 12.73 9.92
N CYS A 112 8.88 13.29 9.54
CA CYS A 112 8.79 14.66 9.05
C CYS A 112 8.07 15.47 10.14
#